data_AF-A0A9D2QTL5-F1
#
_entry.id   AF-A0A9D2QTL5-F1
#
_cell.length_a   1.000
_cell.length_b   1.000
_cell.length_c   1.000
_cell.angle_alpha   90.00
_cell.angle_beta   90.00
_cell.angle_gamma   90.00
#
_symmetry.space_group_name_H-M   'P 1'
#
loop_
_entity.id
_entity.type
_entity.pdbx_description
1 polymer ?
#
loop_
_entity_poly.entity_id
_entity_poly.type
_entity_poly.pdbx_seq_one_letter_code
_entity_poly.pdbx_strand_id
1 'polypeptide(L)'
;MEKNRIRAVTSGKSMRMTYQRQKEVLEMPNLIEVQKDSYQWFLDEGLNEVFEDISPIADYSGKLSLEFIGFTLCVEERKYSIEECKERDATYAAPLKVKVRLHNKENGEITTHEIFMGDLPLMTETGTFVINGAERVIVSQLVRSPGIYYSIAHDKLGKTLYSCTVIPNRGAWLEYETDSNDVFYVRVDRTRKVPITVLIRALGIGTNAEIIDLFGEEPKILASFTKDTSENYQEGLL
;
A
#
# COMPACT_ATOMS: atom_id res chain seq x y z
N MET A 1 57.15 4.06 -0.76
CA MET A 1 56.30 4.73 0.25
C MET A 1 56.09 6.16 -0.18
N GLU A 2 54.94 6.49 -0.76
CA GLU A 2 54.64 7.87 -1.15
C GLU A 2 54.57 8.78 0.08
N LYS A 3 55.33 9.88 0.03
CA LYS A 3 55.61 10.78 1.16
C LYS A 3 54.59 11.91 1.32
N ASN A 4 53.68 12.12 0.37
CA ASN A 4 52.58 13.09 0.54
C ASN A 4 51.25 12.37 0.64
N ARG A 5 50.83 12.16 1.89
CA ARG A 5 49.64 11.38 2.30
C ARG A 5 48.42 12.26 2.59
N ILE A 6 48.48 13.51 2.15
CA ILE A 6 47.50 14.54 2.45
C ILE A 6 47.06 15.17 1.13
N ARG A 7 45.77 15.10 0.83
CA ARG A 7 45.18 15.75 -0.35
C ARG A 7 44.21 16.83 0.09
N ALA A 8 44.17 17.94 -0.64
CA ALA A 8 43.19 18.99 -0.38
C ALA A 8 41.87 18.61 -1.06
N VAL A 9 40.76 18.73 -0.32
CA VAL A 9 39.40 18.53 -0.80
C VAL A 9 38.60 19.80 -0.53
N THR A 10 37.88 20.27 -1.54
CA THR A 10 37.00 21.44 -1.43
C THR A 10 35.74 21.04 -0.65
N SER A 11 35.48 21.75 0.46
CA SER A 11 34.30 21.57 1.30
C SER A 11 33.55 22.90 1.34
N GLY A 12 32.61 23.06 0.40
CA GLY A 12 31.90 24.32 0.18
C GLY A 12 32.85 25.46 -0.18
N LYS A 13 32.87 26.53 0.63
CA LYS A 13 33.77 27.68 0.44
C LYS A 13 35.19 27.50 1.03
N SER A 14 35.47 26.36 1.66
CA SER A 14 36.73 26.11 2.38
C SER A 14 37.50 24.94 1.79
N MET A 15 38.82 24.92 2.02
CA MET A 15 39.69 23.80 1.64
C MET A 15 40.06 22.98 2.86
N ARG A 16 39.79 21.67 2.83
CA ARG A 16 40.10 20.73 3.91
C ARG A 16 41.14 19.72 3.47
N MET A 17 42.16 19.53 4.29
CA MET A 17 43.15 18.48 4.08
C MET A 17 42.61 17.12 4.55
N THR A 18 42.64 16.09 3.71
CA THR A 18 42.20 14.72 4.04
C THR A 18 43.34 13.72 3.90
N TYR A 19 43.32 12.71 4.76
CA TYR A 19 44.26 11.57 4.80
C TYR A 19 43.69 10.30 4.15
N GLN A 20 42.55 10.43 3.46
CA GLN A 20 41.82 9.32 2.85
C GLN A 20 42.69 8.56 1.85
N ARG A 21 42.84 7.25 2.06
CA ARG A 21 43.71 6.36 1.26
C ARG A 21 43.00 5.71 0.08
N GLN A 22 41.68 5.56 0.17
CA GLN A 22 40.85 4.97 -0.87
C GLN A 22 40.16 6.08 -1.67
N LYS A 23 40.00 5.86 -2.97
CA LYS A 23 39.29 6.80 -3.84
C LYS A 23 37.79 6.56 -3.68
N GLU A 24 37.03 7.63 -3.46
CA GLU A 24 35.57 7.58 -3.62
C GLU A 24 35.24 7.39 -5.09
N VAL A 25 34.49 6.33 -5.38
CA VAL A 25 34.11 5.95 -6.75
C VAL A 25 32.78 6.59 -7.14
N LEU A 26 31.96 6.95 -6.14
CA LEU A 26 30.66 7.57 -6.27
C LEU A 26 30.60 8.80 -5.38
N GLU A 27 29.97 9.85 -5.88
CA GLU A 27 29.69 11.06 -5.12
C GLU A 27 28.51 10.83 -4.17
N MET A 28 28.42 11.67 -3.14
CA MET A 28 27.30 11.61 -2.22
C MET A 28 26.02 12.04 -2.94
N PRO A 29 24.97 11.21 -2.96
CA PRO A 29 23.71 11.58 -3.58
C PRO A 29 23.02 12.71 -2.80
N ASN A 30 21.96 13.25 -3.38
CA ASN A 30 21.19 14.28 -2.69
C ASN A 30 20.38 13.62 -1.56
N LEU A 31 20.71 13.94 -0.31
CA LEU A 31 20.13 13.27 0.87
C LEU A 31 18.61 13.50 1.03
N ILE A 32 18.03 14.47 0.31
CA ILE A 32 16.58 14.73 0.28
C ILE A 32 15.91 14.23 -1.00
N GLU A 33 16.65 13.60 -1.92
CA GLU A 33 16.10 13.13 -3.21
C GLU A 33 14.95 12.17 -3.02
N VAL A 34 15.06 11.24 -2.05
CA VAL A 34 14.01 10.25 -1.75
C VAL A 34 12.65 10.90 -1.49
N GLN A 35 12.62 12.05 -0.80
CA GLN A 35 11.37 12.76 -0.53
C GLN A 35 10.84 13.47 -1.79
N LYS A 36 11.73 14.14 -2.53
CA LYS A 36 11.35 14.90 -3.72
C LYS A 36 10.90 13.99 -4.84
N ASP A 37 11.64 12.92 -5.10
CA ASP A 37 11.36 11.94 -6.15
C ASP A 37 10.05 11.20 -5.86
N SER A 38 9.81 10.81 -4.61
CA SER A 38 8.56 10.16 -4.21
C SER A 38 7.34 11.07 -4.39
N TYR A 39 7.46 12.36 -4.07
CA TYR A 39 6.37 13.31 -4.25
C TYR A 39 6.15 13.69 -5.72
N GLN A 40 7.23 13.81 -6.50
CA GLN A 40 7.15 14.04 -7.94
C GLN A 40 6.47 12.86 -8.64
N TRP A 41 6.87 11.62 -8.32
CA TRP A 41 6.20 10.43 -8.81
C TRP A 41 4.71 10.40 -8.44
N PHE A 42 4.36 10.77 -7.20
CA PHE A 42 2.96 10.86 -6.78
C PHE A 42 2.15 11.85 -7.63
N LEU A 43 2.74 13.00 -7.99
CA LEU A 43 2.10 14.00 -8.84
C LEU A 43 2.04 13.61 -10.31
N ASP A 44 2.99 12.84 -10.83
CA ASP A 44 3.06 12.50 -12.26
C ASP A 44 2.26 11.22 -12.58
N GLU A 45 2.41 10.20 -11.75
CA GLU A 45 1.86 8.85 -11.98
C GLU A 45 0.87 8.44 -10.90
N GLY A 46 1.21 8.60 -9.61
CA GLY A 46 0.43 8.05 -8.51
C GLY A 46 -1.02 8.55 -8.45
N LEU A 47 -1.28 9.83 -8.74
CA LEU A 47 -2.64 10.36 -8.83
C LEU A 47 -3.43 9.74 -9.99
N ASN A 48 -2.81 9.53 -11.15
CA ASN A 48 -3.47 8.91 -12.30
C ASN A 48 -3.80 7.45 -11.99
N GLU A 49 -2.88 6.68 -11.40
CA GLU A 49 -3.12 5.28 -11.01
C GLU A 49 -4.34 5.15 -10.08
N VAL A 50 -4.47 6.05 -9.11
CA VAL A 50 -5.62 6.05 -8.17
C VAL A 50 -6.92 6.38 -8.90
N PHE A 51 -6.92 7.33 -9.83
CA PHE A 51 -8.12 7.67 -10.61
C PHE A 51 -8.51 6.54 -11.58
N GLU A 52 -7.54 5.83 -12.16
CA GLU A 52 -7.78 4.66 -13.00
C GLU A 52 -8.37 3.48 -12.20
N ASP A 53 -7.87 3.19 -10.99
CA ASP A 53 -8.36 2.10 -10.13
C ASP A 53 -9.85 2.25 -9.78
N ILE A 54 -10.33 3.48 -9.62
CA ILE A 54 -11.73 3.77 -9.30
C ILE A 54 -12.62 3.94 -10.54
N SER A 55 -12.05 4.01 -11.74
CA SER A 55 -12.78 4.27 -12.99
C SER A 55 -13.08 2.96 -13.76
N PRO A 56 -14.27 2.82 -14.38
CA PRO A 56 -15.42 3.72 -14.33
C PRO A 56 -16.28 3.52 -13.09
N ILE A 57 -16.88 4.60 -12.59
CA ILE A 57 -17.93 4.51 -11.57
C ILE A 57 -19.27 4.38 -12.30
N ALA A 58 -19.85 3.19 -12.24
CA ALA A 58 -21.18 2.92 -12.78
C ALA A 58 -22.25 3.05 -11.69
N ASP A 59 -23.42 3.54 -12.05
CA ASP A 59 -24.58 3.51 -11.17
C ASP A 59 -25.15 2.09 -11.03
N TYR A 60 -25.98 1.85 -10.02
CA TYR A 60 -26.60 0.54 -9.77
C TYR A 60 -27.38 0.01 -10.99
N SER A 61 -28.00 0.90 -11.78
CA SER A 61 -28.77 0.49 -12.96
C SER A 61 -27.93 0.35 -14.23
N GLY A 62 -26.64 0.69 -14.19
CA GLY A 62 -25.70 0.62 -15.30
C GLY A 62 -25.91 1.66 -16.42
N LYS A 63 -26.83 2.61 -16.22
CA LYS A 63 -27.26 3.65 -17.15
C LYS A 63 -26.31 4.85 -17.21
N LEU A 64 -25.72 5.22 -16.07
CA LEU A 64 -24.77 6.33 -15.96
C LEU A 64 -23.38 5.76 -15.64
N SER A 65 -22.37 6.29 -16.33
CA SER A 65 -20.98 5.91 -16.12
C SER A 65 -20.14 7.17 -16.00
N LEU A 66 -19.38 7.31 -14.91
CA LEU A 66 -18.44 8.39 -14.70
C LEU A 66 -17.02 7.89 -14.95
N GLU A 67 -16.33 8.53 -15.89
CA GLU A 67 -14.96 8.24 -16.29
C GLU A 67 -14.03 9.39 -15.90
N PHE A 68 -12.87 9.06 -15.36
CA PHE A 68 -11.83 10.06 -15.07
C PHE A 68 -10.93 10.20 -16.30
N ILE A 69 -10.78 11.43 -16.83
CA ILE A 69 -9.95 11.70 -18.01
C ILE A 69 -8.55 12.15 -17.60
N GLY A 70 -8.45 12.91 -16.52
CA GLY A 70 -7.20 13.43 -16.01
C GLY A 70 -7.42 14.52 -14.98
N PHE A 71 -6.32 15.04 -14.43
CA PHE A 71 -6.37 16.12 -13.45
C PHE A 71 -5.43 17.26 -13.84
N THR A 72 -5.59 18.38 -13.17
CA THR A 72 -4.73 19.56 -13.29
C THR A 72 -4.53 20.14 -11.91
N LEU A 73 -3.27 20.19 -11.49
CA LEU A 73 -2.88 20.86 -10.26
C LEU A 73 -2.56 22.32 -10.58
N CYS A 74 -3.42 23.23 -10.14
CA CYS A 74 -3.33 24.65 -10.44
C CYS A 74 -2.31 25.34 -9.51
N VAL A 75 -1.02 25.04 -9.68
CA VAL A 75 0.07 25.57 -8.83
C VAL A 75 0.12 27.11 -8.84
N GLU A 76 -0.23 27.73 -9.98
CA GLU A 76 -0.30 29.19 -10.11
C GLU A 76 -1.47 29.81 -9.35
N GLU A 77 -2.53 29.04 -9.08
CA GLU A 77 -3.70 29.47 -8.29
C GLU A 77 -3.46 29.28 -6.77
N ARG A 78 -2.23 29.00 -6.33
CA ARG A 78 -1.90 28.92 -4.90
C ARG A 78 -2.21 30.25 -4.21
N LYS A 79 -2.91 30.18 -3.08
CA LYS A 79 -3.42 31.36 -2.36
C LYS A 79 -2.32 32.20 -1.72
N TYR A 80 -1.24 31.56 -1.28
CA TYR A 80 -0.19 32.18 -0.48
C TYR A 80 1.19 31.59 -0.83
N SER A 81 2.22 32.38 -0.59
CA SER A 81 3.61 31.91 -0.55
C SER A 81 3.91 31.13 0.74
N ILE A 82 5.06 30.44 0.77
CA ILE A 82 5.50 29.66 1.94
C ILE A 82 5.62 30.57 3.19
N GLU A 83 6.14 31.78 3.03
CA GLU A 83 6.33 32.75 4.11
C GLU A 83 4.99 33.25 4.66
N GLU A 84 4.06 33.63 3.78
CA GLU A 84 2.71 34.06 4.17
C GLU A 84 1.93 32.93 4.84
N CYS A 85 2.09 31.68 4.40
CA CYS A 85 1.48 30.54 5.07
C CYS A 85 1.94 30.40 6.52
N LYS A 86 3.24 30.62 6.79
CA LYS A 86 3.82 30.58 8.14
C LYS A 86 3.33 31.72 9.03
N GLU A 87 3.17 32.93 8.46
CA GLU A 87 2.69 34.09 9.22
C GLU A 87 1.19 34.05 9.54
N ARG A 88 0.39 33.44 8.66
CA ARG A 88 -1.08 33.45 8.75
C ARG A 88 -1.68 32.14 9.25
N ASP A 89 -0.87 31.22 9.76
CA ASP A 89 -1.29 29.87 10.15
C ASP A 89 -2.06 29.14 9.03
N ALA A 90 -1.68 29.36 7.77
CA ALA A 90 -2.32 28.77 6.59
C ALA A 90 -1.53 27.56 6.06
N THR A 91 -2.18 26.76 5.21
CA THR A 91 -1.56 25.60 4.55
C THR A 91 -1.07 25.98 3.15
N TYR A 92 0.17 25.59 2.82
CA TYR A 92 0.74 25.79 1.49
C TYR A 92 0.24 24.71 0.54
N ALA A 93 -0.76 25.05 -0.27
CA ALA A 93 -1.47 24.12 -1.13
C ALA A 93 -1.92 24.78 -2.44
N ALA A 94 -2.23 23.94 -3.44
CA ALA A 94 -2.79 24.36 -4.72
C ALA A 94 -4.11 23.62 -5.03
N PRO A 95 -5.07 24.27 -5.70
CA PRO A 95 -6.30 23.63 -6.14
C PRO A 95 -6.05 22.44 -7.08
N LEU A 96 -6.62 21.28 -6.75
CA LEU A 96 -6.67 20.11 -7.62
C LEU A 96 -8.02 20.08 -8.36
N LYS A 97 -7.99 20.23 -9.68
CA LYS A 97 -9.16 20.12 -10.55
C LYS A 97 -9.08 18.81 -11.33
N VAL A 98 -10.18 18.07 -11.41
CA VAL A 98 -10.26 16.78 -12.09
C VAL A 98 -11.27 16.88 -13.23
N LYS A 99 -10.87 16.43 -14.42
CA LYS A 99 -11.73 16.36 -15.61
C LYS A 99 -12.40 15.00 -15.63
N VAL A 100 -13.72 15.03 -15.52
CA VAL A 100 -14.57 13.83 -15.55
C VAL A 100 -15.47 13.85 -16.77
N ARG A 101 -15.76 12.66 -17.28
CA ARG A 101 -16.72 12.43 -18.35
C ARG A 101 -17.89 11.66 -17.80
N LEU A 102 -19.08 12.24 -17.90
CA LEU A 102 -20.32 11.54 -17.60
C LEU A 102 -20.89 11.01 -18.90
N HIS A 103 -20.99 9.69 -19.00
CA HIS A 103 -21.63 9.00 -20.11
C HIS A 103 -23.01 8.53 -19.66
N ASN A 104 -24.04 9.08 -20.30
CA ASN A 104 -25.40 8.61 -20.16
C ASN A 104 -25.70 7.61 -21.29
N LYS A 105 -25.78 6.34 -20.93
CA LYS A 105 -26.00 5.24 -21.88
C LYS A 105 -27.43 5.17 -22.40
N GLU A 106 -28.39 5.86 -21.76
CA GLU A 106 -29.79 5.85 -22.23
C GLU A 106 -29.98 6.71 -23.48
N ASN A 107 -29.33 7.87 -23.53
CA ASN A 107 -29.41 8.81 -24.65
C ASN A 107 -28.12 8.89 -25.48
N GLY A 108 -27.04 8.21 -25.05
CA GLY A 108 -25.73 8.25 -25.69
C GLY A 108 -24.98 9.57 -25.50
N GLU A 109 -25.43 10.42 -24.57
CA GLU A 109 -24.84 11.74 -24.34
C GLU A 109 -23.58 11.62 -23.49
N ILE A 110 -22.54 12.34 -23.92
CA ILE A 110 -21.26 12.41 -23.23
C ILE A 110 -21.01 13.86 -22.86
N THR A 111 -21.07 14.18 -21.56
CA THR A 111 -20.73 15.51 -21.04
C THR A 111 -19.39 15.46 -20.33
N THR A 112 -18.57 16.49 -20.52
CA THR A 112 -17.28 16.64 -19.83
C THR A 112 -17.37 17.79 -18.84
N HIS A 113 -16.97 17.55 -17.60
CA HIS A 113 -16.99 18.53 -16.53
C HIS A 113 -15.62 18.61 -15.86
N GLU A 114 -15.25 19.80 -15.42
CA GLU A 114 -14.08 20.03 -14.57
C GLU A 114 -14.58 20.28 -13.14
N ILE A 115 -14.14 19.44 -12.20
CA ILE A 115 -14.60 19.44 -10.82
C ILE A 115 -13.42 19.79 -9.91
N PHE A 116 -13.61 20.72 -8.99
CA PHE A 116 -12.66 20.99 -7.92
C PHE A 116 -12.73 19.87 -6.87
N MET A 117 -11.62 19.14 -6.68
CA MET A 117 -11.55 18.02 -5.74
C MET A 117 -11.07 18.44 -4.34
N GLY A 118 -10.30 19.52 -4.26
CA GLY A 118 -9.76 20.03 -3.00
C GLY A 118 -8.44 20.76 -3.20
N ASP A 119 -7.92 21.34 -2.11
CA ASP A 119 -6.58 21.94 -2.07
C ASP A 119 -5.56 20.85 -1.71
N LEU A 120 -4.59 20.58 -2.59
CA LEU A 120 -3.52 19.59 -2.37
C LEU A 120 -2.28 20.29 -1.80
N PRO A 121 -1.77 19.90 -0.61
CA PRO A 121 -0.55 20.46 -0.05
C PRO A 121 0.66 20.28 -0.96
N LEU A 122 1.44 21.34 -1.17
CA LEU A 122 2.61 21.33 -2.03
C LEU A 122 3.89 21.11 -1.21
N MET A 123 4.80 20.29 -1.72
CA MET A 123 6.13 20.14 -1.15
C MET A 123 6.99 21.39 -1.44
N THR A 124 7.72 21.85 -0.43
CA THR A 124 8.68 22.95 -0.55
C THR A 124 9.99 22.49 -1.21
N GLU A 125 10.87 23.42 -1.57
CA GLU A 125 12.18 23.08 -2.16
C GLU A 125 13.07 22.23 -1.23
N THR A 126 12.87 22.37 0.08
CA THR A 126 13.59 21.68 1.15
C THR A 126 13.02 20.29 1.48
N GLY A 127 11.95 19.86 0.80
CA GLY A 127 11.33 18.54 1.02
C GLY A 127 10.37 18.50 2.21
N THR A 128 9.82 19.66 2.61
CA THR A 128 8.89 19.81 3.73
C THR A 128 7.50 20.24 3.24
N PHE A 129 6.51 20.26 4.14
CA PHE A 129 5.17 20.76 3.89
C PHE A 129 4.81 21.82 4.94
N VAL A 130 4.12 22.88 4.56
CA VAL A 130 3.57 23.85 5.53
C VAL A 130 2.10 23.57 5.73
N ILE A 131 1.73 23.08 6.91
CA ILE A 131 0.35 22.75 7.29
C ILE A 131 -0.04 23.61 8.49
N ASN A 132 -1.02 24.49 8.31
CA ASN A 132 -1.50 25.42 9.32
C ASN A 132 -0.35 26.23 9.96
N GLY A 133 0.49 26.87 9.12
CA GLY A 133 1.66 27.64 9.52
C GLY A 133 2.87 26.84 9.99
N ALA A 134 2.68 25.58 10.38
CA ALA A 134 3.76 24.73 10.86
C ALA A 134 4.43 23.94 9.72
N GLU A 135 5.76 23.96 9.71
CA GLU A 135 6.56 23.14 8.80
C GLU A 135 6.63 21.70 9.32
N ARG A 136 6.30 20.75 8.44
CA ARG A 136 6.19 19.32 8.74
C ARG A 136 6.98 18.52 7.72
N VAL A 137 7.48 17.38 8.17
CA VAL A 137 8.18 16.41 7.33
C VAL A 137 7.41 15.10 7.37
N ILE A 138 7.17 14.53 6.19
CA ILE A 138 6.62 13.17 6.08
C ILE A 138 7.80 12.21 6.20
N VAL A 139 7.69 11.26 7.13
CA VAL A 139 8.75 10.27 7.38
C VAL A 139 8.37 8.97 6.70
N SER A 140 9.30 8.42 5.92
CA SER A 140 9.14 7.11 5.29
C SER A 140 8.97 6.03 6.36
N GLN A 141 7.91 5.23 6.21
CA GLN A 141 7.62 4.13 7.11
C GLN A 141 8.10 2.80 6.51
N LEU A 142 8.67 1.93 7.34
CA LEU A 142 8.99 0.57 6.95
C LEU A 142 7.82 -0.34 7.32
N VAL A 143 7.14 -0.85 6.30
CA VAL A 143 6.05 -1.82 6.42
C VAL A 143 6.45 -3.16 5.81
N ARG A 144 5.76 -4.24 6.19
CA ARG A 144 5.97 -5.55 5.54
C ARG A 144 5.47 -5.48 4.11
N SER A 145 6.24 -6.05 3.18
CA SER A 145 5.80 -6.14 1.79
C SER A 145 4.57 -7.04 1.67
N PRO A 146 3.67 -6.80 0.70
CA PRO A 146 2.66 -7.78 0.34
C PRO A 146 3.31 -9.11 -0.03
N GLY A 147 2.75 -10.21 0.44
CA GLY A 147 3.32 -11.54 0.23
C GLY A 147 2.84 -12.59 1.21
N ILE A 148 3.41 -13.78 1.06
CA ILE A 148 3.11 -14.95 1.89
C ILE A 148 4.27 -15.17 2.85
N TYR A 149 4.00 -15.08 4.15
CA TYR A 149 4.99 -15.25 5.20
C TYR A 149 4.73 -16.52 5.99
N TYR A 150 5.72 -17.41 6.02
CA TYR A 150 5.68 -18.63 6.82
C TYR A 150 6.39 -18.42 8.14
N SER A 151 5.86 -19.03 9.19
CA SER A 151 6.49 -19.06 10.52
C SER A 151 6.41 -20.44 11.12
N ILE A 152 7.41 -20.77 11.93
CA ILE A 152 7.52 -22.02 12.67
C ILE A 152 7.61 -21.66 14.15
N ALA A 153 6.65 -22.13 14.93
CA ALA A 153 6.61 -22.00 16.37
C ALA A 153 6.63 -23.38 17.04
N HIS A 154 6.80 -23.41 18.36
CA HIS A 154 6.68 -24.63 19.14
C HIS A 154 5.66 -24.39 20.26
N ASP A 155 4.75 -25.34 20.47
CA ASP A 155 3.89 -25.34 21.65
C ASP A 155 4.71 -25.64 22.92
N LYS A 156 4.11 -25.44 24.10
CA LYS A 156 4.66 -25.76 25.42
C LYS A 156 5.14 -27.20 25.55
N LEU A 157 4.54 -28.12 24.79
CA LEU A 157 4.91 -29.54 24.74
C LEU A 157 6.03 -29.86 23.72
N GLY A 158 6.56 -28.85 23.04
CA GLY A 158 7.63 -28.99 22.04
C GLY A 158 7.14 -29.38 20.64
N LYS A 159 5.83 -29.46 20.41
CA LYS A 159 5.25 -29.75 19.09
C LYS A 159 5.44 -28.56 18.14
N THR A 160 5.97 -28.82 16.95
CA THR A 160 6.15 -27.81 15.91
C THR A 160 4.80 -27.38 15.33
N LEU A 161 4.53 -26.08 15.38
CA LEU A 161 3.34 -25.43 14.82
C LEU A 161 3.76 -24.61 13.61
N TYR A 162 3.02 -24.75 12.51
CA TYR A 162 3.23 -23.98 11.30
C TYR A 162 2.14 -22.91 11.19
N SER A 163 2.54 -21.71 10.80
CA SER A 163 1.61 -20.66 10.42
C SER A 163 2.03 -19.98 9.14
N CYS A 164 1.05 -19.43 8.43
CA CYS A 164 1.22 -18.73 7.18
C CYS A 164 0.32 -17.50 7.18
N THR A 165 0.87 -16.33 6.90
CA THR A 165 0.11 -15.07 6.80
C THR A 165 0.23 -14.53 5.39
N VAL A 166 -0.90 -14.41 4.70
CA VAL A 166 -1.03 -13.82 3.37
C VAL A 166 -1.42 -12.36 3.56
N ILE A 167 -0.49 -11.47 3.24
CA ILE A 167 -0.66 -10.02 3.33
C ILE A 167 -0.91 -9.50 1.91
N PRO A 168 -2.13 -9.06 1.57
CA PRO A 168 -2.38 -8.45 0.27
C PRO A 168 -1.85 -7.01 0.23
N ASN A 169 -1.69 -6.47 -0.98
CA ASN A 169 -1.42 -5.03 -1.15
C ASN A 169 -2.61 -4.17 -0.71
N ARG A 170 -3.83 -4.67 -0.97
CA ARG A 170 -5.10 -4.06 -0.54
C ARG A 170 -6.10 -5.15 -0.21
N GLY A 171 -6.82 -5.00 0.90
CA GLY A 171 -7.91 -5.90 1.29
C GLY A 171 -7.62 -6.74 2.54
N ALA A 172 -8.44 -7.78 2.72
CA ALA A 172 -8.47 -8.62 3.91
C ALA A 172 -7.25 -9.56 4.01
N TRP A 173 -6.74 -9.73 5.22
CA TRP A 173 -5.65 -10.68 5.49
C TRP A 173 -6.19 -12.11 5.59
N LEU A 174 -5.41 -13.07 5.13
CA LEU A 174 -5.66 -14.50 5.38
C LEU A 174 -4.55 -15.06 6.24
N GLU A 175 -4.91 -15.60 7.40
CA GLU A 175 -3.98 -16.20 8.34
C GLU A 175 -4.31 -17.68 8.52
N TYR A 176 -3.32 -18.54 8.34
CA TYR A 176 -3.42 -19.98 8.45
C TYR A 176 -2.56 -20.43 9.62
N GLU A 177 -3.09 -21.31 10.48
CA GLU A 177 -2.36 -21.81 11.64
C GLU A 177 -2.73 -23.26 11.97
N THR A 178 -1.75 -24.06 12.36
CA THR A 178 -1.98 -25.39 12.94
C THR A 178 -1.92 -25.31 14.45
N ASP A 179 -2.85 -25.97 15.14
CA ASP A 179 -2.84 -26.08 16.61
C ASP A 179 -2.13 -27.35 17.11
N SER A 180 -2.06 -27.51 18.43
CA SER A 180 -1.43 -28.67 19.08
C SER A 180 -2.17 -29.98 18.84
N ASN A 181 -3.44 -29.94 18.43
CA ASN A 181 -4.28 -31.10 18.12
C ASN A 181 -4.21 -31.47 16.63
N ASP A 182 -3.25 -30.93 15.88
CA ASP A 182 -3.13 -31.08 14.43
C ASP A 182 -4.29 -30.49 13.63
N VAL A 183 -5.15 -29.68 14.25
CA VAL A 183 -6.26 -29.03 13.55
C VAL A 183 -5.75 -27.82 12.80
N PHE A 184 -6.08 -27.76 11.51
CA PHE A 184 -5.73 -26.66 10.63
C PHE A 184 -6.85 -25.62 10.60
N TYR A 185 -6.50 -24.39 10.97
CA TYR A 185 -7.39 -23.24 11.06
C TYR A 185 -7.05 -22.15 10.04
N VAL A 186 -8.07 -21.36 9.70
CA VAL A 186 -7.95 -20.11 8.96
C VAL A 186 -8.66 -18.97 9.69
N ARG A 187 -8.12 -17.76 9.57
CA ARG A 187 -8.76 -16.50 9.96
C ARG A 187 -8.83 -15.59 8.75
N VAL A 188 -10.02 -15.06 8.51
CA VAL A 188 -10.27 -14.06 7.46
C VAL A 188 -10.37 -12.71 8.14
N ASP A 189 -9.52 -11.76 7.76
CA ASP A 189 -9.52 -10.38 8.25
C ASP A 189 -9.50 -10.23 9.79
N ARG A 190 -8.64 -11.01 10.47
CA ARG A 190 -8.49 -11.00 11.93
C ARG A 190 -9.76 -11.33 12.73
N THR A 191 -10.73 -11.98 12.10
CA THR A 191 -11.92 -12.52 12.77
C THR A 191 -11.59 -13.82 13.53
N ARG A 192 -12.62 -14.45 14.11
CA ARG A 192 -12.47 -15.74 14.81
C ARG A 192 -11.90 -16.79 13.87
N LYS A 193 -11.05 -17.67 14.41
CA LYS A 193 -10.55 -18.82 13.64
C LYS A 193 -11.67 -19.83 13.36
N VAL A 194 -11.70 -20.33 12.14
CA VAL A 194 -12.57 -21.42 11.69
C VAL A 194 -11.71 -22.54 11.11
N PRO A 195 -12.15 -23.82 11.17
CA PRO A 195 -11.43 -24.90 10.50
C PRO A 195 -11.23 -24.58 9.02
N ILE A 196 -10.08 -24.94 8.45
CA ILE A 196 -9.75 -24.65 7.05
C ILE A 196 -10.77 -25.22 6.06
N THR A 197 -11.42 -26.33 6.43
CA THR A 197 -12.43 -27.02 5.63
C THR A 197 -13.66 -26.14 5.38
N VAL A 198 -14.02 -25.25 6.31
CA VAL A 198 -15.11 -24.27 6.13
C VAL A 198 -14.83 -23.35 4.95
N LEU A 199 -13.60 -22.81 4.87
CA LEU A 199 -13.19 -21.95 3.75
C LEU A 199 -13.12 -22.73 2.44
N ILE A 200 -12.61 -23.96 2.46
CA ILE A 200 -12.57 -24.83 1.27
C ILE A 200 -13.98 -25.10 0.74
N ARG A 201 -14.95 -25.35 1.64
CA ARG A 201 -16.37 -25.48 1.27
C ARG A 201 -16.91 -24.19 0.69
N ALA A 202 -16.66 -23.04 1.32
CA ALA A 202 -17.10 -21.74 0.81
C ALA A 202 -16.55 -21.41 -0.58
N LEU A 203 -15.40 -21.99 -0.96
CA LEU A 203 -14.80 -21.85 -2.29
C LEU A 203 -15.41 -22.79 -3.34
N GLY A 204 -16.36 -23.65 -2.97
CA GLY A 204 -17.12 -24.50 -3.90
C GLY A 204 -16.88 -26.00 -3.77
N ILE A 205 -15.96 -26.45 -2.90
CA ILE A 205 -15.66 -27.87 -2.69
C ILE A 205 -16.48 -28.37 -1.50
N GLY A 206 -17.70 -28.76 -1.76
CA GLY A 206 -18.74 -28.90 -0.74
C GLY A 206 -18.60 -30.10 0.17
N THR A 207 -18.06 -31.23 -0.30
CA THR A 207 -18.09 -32.51 0.44
C THR A 207 -16.73 -32.97 0.93
N ASN A 208 -16.70 -33.77 2.00
CA ASN A 208 -15.44 -34.30 2.54
C ASN A 208 -14.69 -35.16 1.51
N ALA A 209 -15.43 -35.92 0.70
CA ALA A 209 -14.84 -36.77 -0.33
C ALA A 209 -14.09 -35.95 -1.38
N GLU A 210 -14.66 -34.84 -1.85
CA GLU A 210 -14.00 -33.93 -2.81
C GLU A 210 -12.76 -33.26 -2.20
N ILE A 211 -12.82 -32.86 -0.93
CA ILE A 211 -11.67 -32.28 -0.23
C ILE A 211 -10.54 -33.32 -0.08
N ILE A 212 -10.87 -34.56 0.24
CA ILE A 212 -9.90 -35.66 0.34
C ILE A 212 -9.31 -36.00 -1.03
N ASP A 213 -10.11 -35.98 -2.10
CA ASP A 213 -9.62 -36.21 -3.47
C ASP A 213 -8.61 -35.14 -3.90
N LEU A 214 -8.85 -33.88 -3.53
CA LEU A 214 -7.96 -32.77 -3.89
C LEU A 214 -6.65 -32.73 -3.09
N PHE A 215 -6.72 -32.93 -1.77
CA PHE A 215 -5.58 -32.76 -0.88
C PHE A 215 -4.95 -34.07 -0.38
N GLY A 216 -5.56 -35.21 -0.69
CA GLY A 216 -5.21 -36.51 -0.14
C GLY A 216 -5.68 -36.71 1.30
N GLU A 217 -5.35 -37.87 1.87
CA GLU A 217 -5.60 -38.21 3.29
C GLU A 217 -4.59 -37.52 4.23
N GLU A 218 -4.42 -36.21 4.10
CA GLU A 218 -3.50 -35.44 4.95
C GLU A 218 -4.03 -35.38 6.39
N PRO A 219 -3.27 -35.84 7.41
CA PRO A 219 -3.77 -36.00 8.77
C PRO A 219 -4.38 -34.74 9.40
N LYS A 220 -3.82 -33.57 9.07
CA LYS A 220 -4.30 -32.28 9.61
C LYS A 220 -5.65 -31.87 9.03
N ILE A 221 -5.90 -32.20 7.77
CA ILE A 221 -7.20 -31.95 7.12
C ILE A 221 -8.24 -32.93 7.69
N LEU A 222 -7.87 -34.19 7.88
CA LEU A 222 -8.73 -35.19 8.52
C LEU A 222 -9.10 -34.77 9.96
N ALA A 223 -8.14 -34.26 10.73
CA ALA A 223 -8.40 -33.72 12.06
C ALA A 223 -9.33 -32.50 12.02
N SER A 224 -9.20 -31.62 11.01
CA SER A 224 -10.07 -30.46 10.84
C SER A 224 -11.53 -30.82 10.59
N PHE A 225 -11.84 -31.92 9.88
CA PHE A 225 -13.24 -32.37 9.71
C PHE A 225 -13.93 -32.64 11.05
N THR A 226 -13.20 -33.10 12.07
CA THR A 226 -13.80 -33.39 13.39
C THR A 226 -14.22 -32.13 14.16
N LYS A 227 -13.68 -30.97 13.77
CA LYS A 227 -13.98 -29.66 14.37
C LYS A 227 -14.86 -28.79 13.47
N ASP A 228 -15.11 -29.22 12.25
CA ASP A 228 -15.98 -28.57 11.30
C ASP A 228 -17.41 -29.05 11.50
N THR A 229 -18.31 -28.11 11.79
CA THR A 229 -19.76 -28.40 11.91
C THR A 229 -20.48 -28.29 10.58
N SER A 230 -19.81 -27.79 9.53
CA SER A 230 -20.38 -27.66 8.20
C SER A 230 -20.13 -28.90 7.37
N GLU A 231 -21.15 -29.37 6.67
CA GLU A 231 -21.09 -30.57 5.80
C GLU A 231 -21.24 -30.23 4.32
N ASN A 232 -21.65 -29.00 3.99
CA ASN A 232 -21.93 -28.56 2.62
C ASN A 232 -21.53 -27.10 2.35
N TYR A 233 -21.63 -26.70 1.08
CA TYR A 233 -21.32 -25.34 0.59
C TYR A 233 -22.11 -24.24 1.31
N GLN A 234 -23.41 -24.44 1.52
CA GLN A 234 -24.29 -23.41 2.11
C GLN A 234 -23.95 -23.16 3.57
N GLU A 235 -23.62 -24.21 4.32
CA GLU A 235 -23.16 -24.11 5.70
C GLU A 235 -21.75 -23.53 5.82
N GLY A 236 -20.92 -23.70 4.79
CA GLY A 236 -19.58 -23.09 4.70
C GLY A 236 -19.60 -21.58 4.50
N LEU A 237 -20.67 -21.01 3.95
CA LEU A 237 -20.86 -19.58 3.68
C LEU A 237 -21.26 -18.72 4.90
N LEU A 238 -21.00 -19.22 6.13
CA LEU A 238 -21.29 -18.62 7.45
C LEU A 238 -21.66 -17.12 7.49
#